data_AF-A0A5D3DFK3-F1
#
_entry.id   AF-A0A5D3DFK3-F1
#
_cell.length_a   1.000
_cell.length_b   1.000
_cell.length_c   1.000
_cell.angle_alpha   90.00
_cell.angle_beta   90.00
_cell.angle_gamma   90.00
#
_symmetry.space_group_name_H-M   'P 1'
#
loop_
_entity.id
_entity.type
_entity.pdbx_description
1 polymer ?
#
loop_
_entity_poly.entity_id
_entity_poly.type
_entity_poly.pdbx_seq_one_letter_code
_entity_poly.pdbx_strand_id
1 'polypeptide(L)'
;MNKLEARDKPNAIKLTWCQGPGIKQAPHDKRINKLEARDKTSAIAATWCQGPGIKQAPHDKKINKLEAKDKTSVISVTWCQGPGIKQAPHDKRINKLEARDKTSAISVTWCQGPGIKQAPHDKRINKLEARDKTSAISVTWCQGPGIKQAPHDKRINKLEARDKTSAISVTWCQGPGIKQAPHDKRINKLEARDKTSAIAATWCQGPGIKQAPHDKRINKLEARDKTSAIAATWCQGPGIKQGSHDK
;
A
#
# COMPACT_ATOMS: atom_id res chain seq x y z
N MET A 1 5.20 0.51 17.54
CA MET A 1 5.48 1.93 17.84
C MET A 1 4.18 2.65 18.12
N ASN A 2 4.06 3.31 19.27
CA ASN A 2 2.79 3.85 19.76
C ASN A 2 2.43 5.22 19.18
N LYS A 3 3.40 6.12 19.02
CA LYS A 3 3.18 7.46 18.47
C LYS A 3 4.54 8.08 18.13
N LEU A 4 4.64 8.78 17.01
CA LEU A 4 5.79 9.60 16.68
C LEU A 4 5.30 10.86 15.98
N GLU A 5 5.78 12.02 16.42
CA GLU A 5 5.35 13.31 15.91
C GLU A 5 6.57 14.17 15.59
N ALA A 6 6.58 14.78 14.42
CA ALA A 6 7.55 15.81 14.03
C ALA A 6 6.81 17.17 14.07
N ARG A 7 7.26 18.06 14.97
CA ARG A 7 6.65 19.37 15.27
C ARG A 7 7.72 20.42 15.53
N ASP A 8 7.41 21.69 15.29
CA ASP A 8 8.22 22.89 15.55
C ASP A 8 9.57 22.97 14.82
N LYS A 9 9.86 24.11 14.16
CA LYS A 9 11.05 24.32 13.28
C LYS A 9 11.15 23.25 12.15
N PRO A 10 12.09 23.36 11.20
CA PRO A 10 12.32 22.30 10.22
C PRO A 10 12.75 21.01 10.93
N ASN A 11 11.86 20.02 11.00
CA ASN A 11 12.11 18.80 11.77
C ASN A 11 11.99 17.54 10.92
N ALA A 12 13.00 16.69 10.98
CA ALA A 12 13.05 15.44 10.24
C ALA A 12 13.33 14.27 11.19
N ILE A 13 12.44 13.28 11.22
CA ILE A 13 12.65 12.05 11.98
C ILE A 13 12.90 10.90 11.01
N LYS A 14 14.02 10.20 11.19
CA LYS A 14 14.35 8.99 10.44
C LYS A 14 14.44 7.79 11.38
N LEU A 15 13.67 6.75 11.08
CA LEU A 15 13.69 5.48 11.81
C LEU A 15 13.99 4.35 10.84
N THR A 16 14.93 3.47 11.21
CA THR A 16 15.29 2.31 10.40
C THR A 16 15.39 1.08 11.28
N TRP A 17 14.67 0.01 10.91
CA TRP A 17 14.76 -1.30 11.53
C TRP A 17 15.11 -2.35 10.50
N CYS A 18 16.29 -2.93 10.63
CA CYS A 18 16.77 -3.94 9.70
C CYS A 18 17.11 -5.23 10.42
N GLN A 19 16.66 -6.34 9.85
CA GLN A 19 16.92 -7.69 10.36
C GLN A 19 17.83 -8.43 9.39
N GLY A 20 18.86 -9.09 9.92
CA GLY A 20 19.83 -9.85 9.14
C GLY A 20 19.27 -11.13 8.49
N PRO A 21 20.12 -11.86 7.75
CA PRO A 21 19.74 -13.09 7.05
C PRO A 21 19.47 -14.27 7.99
N GLY A 22 18.72 -15.27 7.52
CA GLY A 22 18.66 -16.61 8.15
C GLY A 22 17.88 -16.70 9.48
N ILE A 23 17.15 -15.64 9.84
CA ILE A 23 16.44 -15.57 11.13
C ILE A 23 15.15 -16.42 11.11
N LYS A 24 14.87 -17.12 12.21
CA LYS A 24 13.52 -17.63 12.54
C LYS A 24 12.82 -16.61 13.42
N GLN A 25 11.67 -16.11 12.99
CA GLN A 25 10.90 -15.13 13.77
C GLN A 25 9.71 -15.81 14.42
N ALA A 26 9.63 -15.67 15.75
CA ALA A 26 8.43 -15.96 16.51
C ALA A 26 7.25 -15.06 16.06
N PRO A 27 6.00 -15.42 16.41
CA PRO A 27 4.86 -14.57 16.10
C PRO A 27 5.08 -13.17 16.64
N HIS A 28 4.83 -12.16 15.81
CA HIS A 28 5.05 -10.77 16.20
C HIS A 28 4.21 -9.85 15.34
N ASP A 29 3.73 -8.75 15.91
CA ASP A 29 3.01 -7.74 15.15
C ASP A 29 3.83 -6.47 15.01
N LYS A 30 3.96 -5.99 13.78
CA LYS A 30 4.60 -4.71 13.49
C LYS A 30 3.53 -3.65 13.28
N ARG A 31 3.31 -2.84 14.32
CA ARG A 31 2.24 -1.83 14.32
C ARG A 31 2.82 -0.41 14.39
N ILE A 32 2.33 0.44 13.49
CA ILE A 32 2.44 1.90 13.57
C ILE A 32 1.08 2.41 14.01
N ASN A 33 0.98 2.87 15.25
CA ASN A 33 -0.27 3.38 15.79
C ASN A 33 -0.56 4.80 15.27
N LYS A 34 0.43 5.70 15.29
CA LYS A 34 0.29 7.05 14.73
C LYS A 34 1.65 7.63 14.33
N LEU A 35 1.75 8.14 13.09
CA LEU A 35 2.79 9.10 12.68
C LEU A 35 2.12 10.42 12.31
N GLU A 36 2.66 11.52 12.78
CA GLU A 36 2.14 12.85 12.50
C GLU A 36 3.27 13.82 12.16
N ALA A 37 3.24 14.41 10.97
CA ALA A 37 4.12 15.49 10.57
C ALA A 37 3.30 16.77 10.46
N ARG A 38 3.66 17.79 11.26
CA ARG A 38 2.94 19.07 11.40
C ARG A 38 3.91 20.23 11.48
N ASP A 39 3.39 21.44 11.33
CA ASP A 39 4.09 22.74 11.35
C ASP A 39 4.81 23.15 10.05
N LYS A 40 5.73 24.14 10.12
CA LYS A 40 6.26 24.86 8.94
C LYS A 40 6.87 23.92 7.89
N THR A 41 7.79 23.04 8.32
CA THR A 41 8.46 22.07 7.45
C THR A 41 8.77 20.81 8.26
N SER A 42 8.05 19.72 8.05
CA SER A 42 8.22 18.49 8.83
C SER A 42 8.28 17.23 7.97
N ALA A 43 9.18 16.32 8.31
CA ALA A 43 9.38 15.08 7.59
C ALA A 43 9.50 13.88 8.54
N ILE A 44 8.84 12.77 8.21
CA ILE A 44 9.03 11.49 8.88
C ILE A 44 9.36 10.44 7.85
N ALA A 45 10.48 9.74 8.02
CA ALA A 45 10.86 8.57 7.22
C ALA A 45 11.00 7.36 8.14
N ALA A 46 10.21 6.31 7.90
CA ALA A 46 10.29 5.07 8.67
C ALA A 46 10.48 3.88 7.74
N THR A 47 11.57 3.14 7.93
CA THR A 47 11.96 2.03 7.08
C THR A 47 12.10 0.75 7.89
N TRP A 48 11.48 -0.32 7.41
CA TRP A 48 11.69 -1.68 7.90
C TRP A 48 12.25 -2.54 6.79
N CYS A 49 13.38 -3.19 7.05
CA CYS A 49 13.99 -4.12 6.12
C CYS A 49 14.20 -5.50 6.75
N GLN A 50 14.03 -6.54 5.96
CA GLN A 50 14.22 -7.92 6.36
C GLN A 50 15.16 -8.60 5.38
N GLY A 51 16.24 -9.20 5.88
CA GLY A 51 17.22 -9.92 5.09
C GLY A 51 16.69 -11.21 4.45
N PRO A 52 17.55 -11.89 3.68
CA PRO A 52 17.16 -13.10 2.97
C PRO A 52 16.95 -14.31 3.90
N GLY A 53 16.19 -15.30 3.41
CA GLY A 53 16.12 -16.63 4.03
C GLY A 53 15.37 -16.68 5.37
N ILE A 54 14.56 -15.68 5.68
CA ILE A 54 13.81 -15.62 6.95
C ILE A 54 12.60 -16.58 6.91
N LYS A 55 12.36 -17.28 8.03
CA LYS A 55 11.11 -18.00 8.29
C LYS A 55 10.27 -17.19 9.29
N GLN A 56 9.08 -16.77 8.88
CA GLN A 56 8.19 -15.95 9.69
C GLN A 56 7.01 -16.79 10.17
N ALA A 57 6.84 -16.87 11.48
CA ALA A 57 5.58 -17.25 12.09
C ALA A 57 4.49 -16.20 11.78
N PRO A 58 3.22 -16.44 12.18
CA PRO A 58 2.14 -15.50 11.92
C PRO A 58 2.47 -14.10 12.42
N HIS A 59 2.18 -13.10 11.61
CA HIS A 59 2.52 -11.72 11.93
C HIS A 59 1.59 -10.76 11.21
N ASP A 60 1.16 -9.70 11.88
CA ASP A 60 0.44 -8.63 11.19
C ASP A 60 1.28 -7.38 11.08
N LYS A 61 1.13 -6.69 9.96
CA LYS A 61 1.73 -5.38 9.77
C LYS A 61 0.64 -4.34 9.55
N LYS A 62 0.52 -3.43 10.50
CA LYS A 62 -0.62 -2.51 10.56
C LYS A 62 -0.16 -1.06 10.68
N ILE A 63 -0.76 -0.22 9.86
CA ILE A 63 -0.68 1.24 9.96
C ILE A 63 -2.07 1.75 10.37
N ASN A 64 -2.19 2.25 11.59
CA ASN A 64 -3.47 2.76 12.09
C ASN A 64 -3.74 4.17 11.58
N LYS A 65 -2.78 5.10 11.70
CA LYS A 65 -2.94 6.47 11.21
C LYS A 65 -1.60 7.07 10.78
N LEU A 66 -1.52 7.62 9.57
CA LEU A 66 -0.49 8.59 9.19
C LEU A 66 -1.17 9.91 8.83
N GLU A 67 -0.61 11.02 9.27
CA GLU A 67 -1.20 12.34 9.11
C GLU A 67 -0.13 13.38 8.79
N ALA A 68 -0.17 13.93 7.57
CA ALA A 68 0.68 15.02 7.13
C ALA A 68 -0.18 16.28 6.96
N LYS A 69 0.11 17.32 7.75
CA LYS A 69 -0.68 18.55 7.83
C LYS A 69 0.20 19.78 7.85
N ASP A 70 -0.40 20.95 7.63
CA ASP A 70 0.19 22.29 7.64
C ASP A 70 0.95 22.72 6.35
N LYS A 71 2.07 23.43 6.48
CA LYS A 71 2.70 24.14 5.35
C LYS A 71 3.39 23.17 4.40
N THR A 72 4.39 22.43 4.90
CA THR A 72 5.18 21.48 4.12
C THR A 72 5.43 20.24 4.95
N SER A 73 4.62 19.20 4.77
CA SER A 73 4.68 18.00 5.61
C SER A 73 4.75 16.72 4.79
N VAL A 74 5.74 15.88 5.08
CA VAL A 74 5.99 14.64 4.33
C VAL A 74 6.13 13.45 5.26
N ILE A 75 5.42 12.38 4.96
CA ILE A 75 5.60 11.09 5.63
C ILE A 75 5.95 10.03 4.57
N SER A 76 7.04 9.31 4.80
CA SER A 76 7.44 8.16 4.00
C SER A 76 7.57 6.93 4.88
N VAL A 77 6.86 5.86 4.54
CA VAL A 77 6.93 4.57 5.25
C VAL A 77 7.28 3.47 4.26
N THR A 78 8.38 2.77 4.51
CA THR A 78 8.85 1.71 3.62
C THR A 78 8.99 0.39 4.35
N TRP A 79 8.45 -0.67 3.76
CA TRP A 79 8.58 -2.05 4.22
C TRP A 79 9.22 -2.90 3.13
N CYS A 80 10.46 -3.32 3.33
CA CYS A 80 11.19 -4.17 2.39
C CYS A 80 11.42 -5.55 2.98
N GLN A 81 11.19 -6.57 2.16
CA GLN A 81 11.46 -7.96 2.49
C GLN A 81 12.43 -8.55 1.48
N GLY A 82 13.49 -9.17 1.95
CA GLY A 82 14.51 -9.82 1.14
C GLY A 82 14.02 -11.11 0.48
N PRO A 83 14.88 -11.77 -0.30
CA PRO A 83 14.52 -12.97 -1.05
C PRO A 83 14.38 -14.21 -0.16
N GLY A 84 13.68 -15.22 -0.69
CA GLY A 84 13.68 -16.58 -0.10
C GLY A 84 12.95 -16.69 1.24
N ILE A 85 12.01 -15.79 1.53
CA ILE A 85 11.25 -15.79 2.78
C ILE A 85 10.09 -16.79 2.71
N LYS A 86 9.85 -17.51 3.80
CA LYS A 86 8.63 -18.29 4.03
C LYS A 86 7.76 -17.58 5.05
N GLN A 87 6.54 -17.23 4.68
CA GLN A 87 5.58 -16.52 5.53
C GLN A 87 4.42 -17.43 5.89
N ALA A 88 4.20 -17.57 7.20
CA ALA A 88 2.92 -18.01 7.75
C ALA A 88 1.82 -16.95 7.48
N PRO A 89 0.56 -17.22 7.86
CA PRO A 89 -0.53 -16.27 7.64
C PRO A 89 -0.20 -14.90 8.19
N HIS A 90 -0.55 -13.86 7.44
CA HIS A 90 -0.21 -12.49 7.81
C HIS A 90 -1.17 -11.52 7.16
N ASP A 91 -1.52 -10.44 7.85
CA ASP A 91 -2.28 -9.37 7.23
C ASP A 91 -1.48 -8.08 7.16
N LYS A 92 -1.79 -7.31 6.13
CA LYS A 92 -1.22 -6.00 5.90
C LYS A 92 -2.33 -4.99 5.74
N ARG A 93 -2.45 -4.09 6.72
CA ARG A 93 -3.58 -3.17 6.81
C ARG A 93 -3.17 -1.72 6.99
N ILE A 94 -3.78 -0.86 6.20
CA ILE A 94 -3.74 0.59 6.33
C ILE A 94 -5.15 1.05 6.71
N ASN A 95 -5.29 1.62 7.91
CA ASN A 95 -6.58 2.11 8.38
C ASN A 95 -6.87 3.53 7.88
N LYS A 96 -5.95 4.47 8.07
CA LYS A 96 -6.15 5.85 7.64
C LYS A 96 -4.84 6.52 7.24
N LEU A 97 -4.79 7.08 6.04
CA LEU A 97 -3.78 8.08 5.66
C LEU A 97 -4.51 9.38 5.33
N GLU A 98 -3.99 10.49 5.84
CA GLU A 98 -4.61 11.81 5.70
C GLU A 98 -3.54 12.85 5.38
N ALA A 99 -3.57 13.41 4.17
CA ALA A 99 -2.72 14.52 3.73
C ALA A 99 -3.61 15.75 3.52
N ARG A 100 -3.31 16.84 4.23
CA ARG A 100 -4.13 18.06 4.23
C ARG A 100 -3.28 19.32 4.23
N ASP A 101 -3.93 20.45 4.00
CA ASP A 101 -3.41 21.83 4.02
C ASP A 101 -2.62 22.27 2.77
N LYS A 102 -1.43 22.90 2.91
CA LYS A 102 -0.76 23.58 1.79
C LYS A 102 -0.03 22.60 0.87
N THR A 103 1.01 21.95 1.40
CA THR A 103 1.86 21.03 0.66
C THR A 103 2.12 19.80 1.53
N SER A 104 1.27 18.79 1.38
CA SER A 104 1.35 17.58 2.21
C SER A 104 1.44 16.32 1.38
N ALA A 105 2.36 15.43 1.74
CA ALA A 105 2.56 14.17 1.02
C ALA A 105 2.71 12.99 1.96
N ILE A 106 2.05 11.88 1.63
CA ILE A 106 2.25 10.59 2.29
C ILE A 106 2.62 9.56 1.24
N SER A 107 3.73 8.88 1.45
CA SER A 107 4.15 7.73 0.65
C SER A 107 4.25 6.49 1.55
N VAL A 108 3.61 5.40 1.15
CA VAL A 108 3.72 4.11 1.82
C VAL A 108 4.09 3.05 0.80
N THR A 109 5.23 2.41 0.99
CA THR A 109 5.77 1.40 0.07
C THR A 109 5.96 0.07 0.76
N TRP A 110 5.50 -1.00 0.11
CA TRP A 110 5.67 -2.39 0.53
C TRP A 110 6.34 -3.18 -0.58
N CYS A 111 7.60 -3.51 -0.41
CA CYS A 111 8.38 -4.29 -1.36
C CYS A 111 8.66 -5.68 -0.82
N GLN A 112 8.43 -6.67 -1.67
CA GLN A 112 8.74 -8.06 -1.40
C GLN A 112 9.74 -8.58 -2.43
N GLY A 113 10.83 -9.15 -1.97
CA GLY A 113 11.87 -9.74 -2.80
C GLY A 113 11.42 -11.03 -3.49
N PRO A 114 12.29 -11.64 -4.31
CA PRO A 114 11.96 -12.81 -5.08
C PRO A 114 11.87 -14.10 -4.25
N GLY A 115 11.23 -15.11 -4.81
CA GLY A 115 11.26 -16.49 -4.28
C GLY A 115 10.52 -16.66 -2.94
N ILE A 116 9.54 -15.81 -2.66
CA ILE A 116 8.76 -15.87 -1.41
C ILE A 116 7.63 -16.89 -1.53
N LYS A 117 7.39 -17.64 -0.44
CA LYS A 117 6.20 -18.47 -0.27
C LYS A 117 5.29 -17.86 0.78
N GLN A 118 4.05 -17.56 0.41
CA GLN A 118 3.06 -16.92 1.27
C GLN A 118 1.92 -17.88 1.57
N ALA A 119 1.67 -18.08 2.86
CA ALA A 119 0.39 -18.59 3.35
C ALA A 119 -0.73 -17.55 3.11
N PRO A 120 -1.99 -17.87 3.46
CA PRO A 120 -3.11 -16.95 3.27
C PRO A 120 -2.85 -15.59 3.91
N HIS A 121 -3.24 -14.51 3.21
CA HIS A 121 -2.95 -13.16 3.66
C HIS A 121 -3.89 -12.15 3.04
N ASP A 122 -4.25 -11.10 3.77
CA ASP A 122 -5.05 -10.02 3.23
C ASP A 122 -4.32 -8.69 3.21
N LYS A 123 -4.70 -7.88 2.21
CA LYS A 123 -4.18 -6.54 1.99
C LYS A 123 -5.33 -5.57 1.96
N ARG A 124 -5.44 -4.73 2.98
CA ARG A 124 -6.59 -3.84 3.14
C ARG A 124 -6.19 -2.38 3.34
N ILE A 125 -6.86 -1.51 2.60
CA ILE A 125 -6.84 -0.06 2.77
C ILE A 125 -8.25 0.38 3.14
N ASN A 126 -8.44 0.95 4.33
CA ASN A 126 -9.78 1.42 4.72
C ASN A 126 -10.06 2.84 4.22
N LYS A 127 -9.15 3.79 4.45
CA LYS A 127 -9.38 5.17 4.04
C LYS A 127 -8.08 5.88 3.68
N LEU A 128 -8.00 6.42 2.47
CA LEU A 128 -7.01 7.43 2.08
C LEU A 128 -7.75 8.73 1.77
N GLU A 129 -7.22 9.84 2.26
CA GLU A 129 -7.86 11.15 2.16
C GLU A 129 -6.84 12.24 1.89
N ALA A 130 -6.88 12.82 0.70
CA ALA A 130 -6.06 13.95 0.29
C ALA A 130 -6.97 15.18 0.10
N ARG A 131 -6.68 16.28 0.78
CA ARG A 131 -7.52 17.49 0.76
C ARG A 131 -6.69 18.77 0.69
N ASP A 132 -7.38 19.87 0.41
CA ASP A 132 -6.90 21.26 0.41
C ASP A 132 -6.09 21.70 -0.83
N LYS A 133 -4.90 22.29 -0.68
CA LYS A 133 -4.20 22.95 -1.79
C LYS A 133 -3.42 21.96 -2.66
N THR A 134 -2.32 21.44 -2.14
CA THR A 134 -1.43 20.51 -2.84
C THR A 134 -1.18 19.32 -1.92
N SER A 135 -2.00 18.28 -2.07
CA SER A 135 -1.95 17.11 -1.19
C SER A 135 -1.88 15.82 -1.98
N ALA A 136 -0.93 14.96 -1.62
CA ALA A 136 -0.69 13.72 -2.33
C ALA A 136 -0.60 12.52 -1.40
N ILE A 137 -1.24 11.42 -1.77
CA ILE A 137 -1.04 10.13 -1.12
C ILE A 137 -0.65 9.11 -2.19
N SER A 138 0.48 8.43 -1.97
CA SER A 138 0.91 7.30 -2.77
C SER A 138 1.02 6.06 -1.89
N VAL A 139 0.39 4.97 -2.32
CA VAL A 139 0.53 3.67 -1.65
C VAL A 139 0.92 2.63 -2.69
N THR A 140 2.12 2.07 -2.55
CA THR A 140 2.69 1.13 -3.51
C THR A 140 2.97 -0.22 -2.86
N TRP A 141 2.58 -1.29 -3.54
CA TRP A 141 2.82 -2.66 -3.14
C TRP A 141 3.48 -3.41 -4.29
N CYS A 142 4.77 -3.68 -4.15
CA CYS A 142 5.57 -4.37 -5.14
C CYS A 142 5.92 -5.78 -4.67
N GLN A 143 5.72 -6.74 -5.56
CA GLN A 143 6.05 -8.14 -5.35
C GLN A 143 7.08 -8.56 -6.40
N GLY A 144 8.21 -9.08 -5.94
CA GLY A 144 9.27 -9.61 -6.80
C GLY A 144 8.86 -10.90 -7.51
N PRO A 145 9.75 -11.44 -8.36
CA PRO A 145 9.45 -12.62 -9.16
C PRO A 145 9.41 -13.93 -8.36
N GLY A 146 8.81 -14.96 -8.95
CA GLY A 146 8.89 -16.33 -8.44
C GLY A 146 8.16 -16.55 -7.11
N ILE A 147 7.13 -15.76 -6.83
CA ILE A 147 6.34 -15.88 -5.60
C ILE A 147 5.25 -16.93 -5.77
N LYS A 148 5.01 -17.72 -4.70
CA LYS A 148 3.83 -18.59 -4.59
C LYS A 148 2.88 -18.03 -3.54
N GLN A 149 1.63 -17.77 -3.93
CA GLN A 149 0.61 -17.20 -3.06
C GLN A 149 -0.51 -18.20 -2.83
N ALA A 150 -0.77 -18.49 -1.56
CA ALA A 150 -2.05 -19.04 -1.11
C ALA A 150 -3.19 -18.01 -1.31
N PRO A 151 -4.45 -18.36 -1.00
CA PRO A 151 -5.58 -17.46 -1.17
C PRO A 151 -5.35 -16.12 -0.46
N HIS A 152 -5.76 -15.03 -1.10
CA HIS A 152 -5.51 -13.69 -0.58
C HIS A 152 -6.48 -12.68 -1.14
N ASP A 153 -6.87 -11.67 -0.35
CA ASP A 153 -7.70 -10.59 -0.85
C ASP A 153 -7.00 -9.24 -0.83
N LYS A 154 -7.37 -8.40 -1.81
CA LYS A 154 -6.94 -7.01 -1.91
C LYS A 154 -8.16 -6.12 -1.90
N ARG A 155 -8.30 -5.31 -0.85
CA ARG A 155 -9.48 -4.45 -0.67
C ARG A 155 -9.14 -2.99 -0.41
N ILE A 156 -9.80 -2.11 -1.15
CA ILE A 156 -9.87 -0.67 -0.90
C ILE A 156 -11.30 -0.33 -0.50
N ASN A 157 -11.51 0.25 0.69
CA ASN A 157 -12.85 0.70 1.08
C ASN A 157 -13.15 2.11 0.59
N LYS A 158 -12.23 3.07 0.78
CA LYS A 158 -12.48 4.46 0.38
C LYS A 158 -11.19 5.19 0.01
N LEU A 159 -11.15 5.76 -1.18
CA LEU A 159 -10.20 6.81 -1.55
C LEU A 159 -10.97 8.10 -1.81
N GLU A 160 -10.48 9.21 -1.26
CA GLU A 160 -11.15 10.49 -1.32
C GLU A 160 -10.15 11.61 -1.57
N ALA A 161 -10.16 12.19 -2.78
CA ALA A 161 -9.38 13.34 -3.15
C ALA A 161 -10.33 14.54 -3.30
N ARG A 162 -10.06 15.63 -2.60
CA ARG A 162 -10.90 16.83 -2.64
C ARG A 162 -10.08 18.11 -2.75
N ASP A 163 -10.76 19.18 -3.14
CA ASP A 163 -10.23 20.56 -3.20
C ASP A 163 -9.28 20.79 -4.39
N LYS A 164 -8.28 21.69 -4.27
CA LYS A 164 -7.60 22.28 -5.42
C LYS A 164 -6.80 21.25 -6.23
N THR A 165 -5.70 20.75 -5.69
CA THR A 165 -4.74 19.87 -6.37
C THR A 165 -4.45 18.70 -5.43
N SER A 166 -5.38 17.76 -5.40
CA SER A 166 -5.31 16.58 -4.53
C SER A 166 -5.18 15.32 -5.34
N ALA A 167 -4.20 14.48 -5.02
CA ALA A 167 -3.94 13.26 -5.75
C ALA A 167 -3.85 12.05 -4.81
N ILE A 168 -4.52 10.96 -5.18
CA ILE A 168 -4.31 9.66 -4.54
C ILE A 168 -3.92 8.65 -5.59
N SER A 169 -2.78 7.99 -5.40
CA SER A 169 -2.36 6.87 -6.22
C SER A 169 -2.19 5.64 -5.34
N VAL A 170 -2.79 4.53 -5.78
CA VAL A 170 -2.61 3.23 -5.14
C VAL A 170 -2.23 2.22 -6.19
N THR A 171 -1.07 1.60 -6.03
CA THR A 171 -0.50 0.70 -7.03
C THR A 171 -0.14 -0.64 -6.42
N TRP A 172 -0.58 -1.73 -7.05
CA TRP A 172 -0.11 -3.07 -6.79
C TRP A 172 0.63 -3.61 -8.01
N CYS A 173 1.92 -3.82 -7.89
CA CYS A 173 2.77 -4.42 -8.92
C CYS A 173 3.18 -5.83 -8.53
N GLN A 174 3.06 -6.73 -9.49
CA GLN A 174 3.45 -8.12 -9.36
C GLN A 174 4.50 -8.45 -10.42
N GLY A 175 5.65 -8.96 -9.98
CA GLY A 175 6.72 -9.41 -10.84
C GLY A 175 6.38 -10.70 -11.59
N PRO A 176 7.27 -11.16 -12.47
CA PRO A 176 7.03 -12.32 -13.30
C PRO A 176 7.03 -13.66 -12.54
N GLY A 177 6.43 -14.68 -13.15
CA GLY A 177 6.52 -16.06 -12.68
C GLY A 177 5.83 -16.33 -11.34
N ILE A 178 4.79 -15.56 -11.03
CA ILE A 178 3.99 -15.75 -9.80
C ILE A 178 2.93 -16.84 -10.03
N LYS A 179 2.72 -17.68 -9.01
CA LYS A 179 1.58 -18.62 -8.95
C LYS A 179 0.59 -18.14 -7.89
N GLN A 180 -0.66 -17.90 -8.29
CA GLN A 180 -1.72 -17.38 -7.44
C GLN A 180 -2.83 -18.40 -7.29
N ALA A 181 -3.13 -18.73 -6.04
CA ALA A 181 -4.40 -19.34 -5.66
C ALA A 181 -5.55 -18.32 -5.83
N PRO A 182 -6.82 -18.71 -5.58
CA PRO A 182 -7.96 -17.81 -5.71
C PRO A 182 -7.77 -16.54 -4.90
N HIS A 183 -8.23 -15.41 -5.45
CA HIS A 183 -8.03 -14.10 -4.84
C HIS A 183 -9.05 -13.09 -5.34
N ASP A 184 -9.47 -12.17 -4.48
CA ASP A 184 -10.36 -11.10 -4.91
C ASP A 184 -9.70 -9.73 -4.85
N LYS A 185 -10.12 -8.87 -5.78
CA LYS A 185 -9.71 -7.46 -5.82
C LYS A 185 -10.95 -6.59 -5.80
N ARG A 186 -11.11 -5.83 -4.72
CA ARG A 186 -12.32 -5.03 -4.49
C ARG A 186 -12.03 -3.57 -4.17
N ILE A 187 -12.75 -2.68 -4.84
CA ILE A 187 -12.82 -1.25 -4.56
C ILE A 187 -14.26 -0.89 -4.20
N ASN A 188 -14.51 -0.40 -2.98
CA ASN A 188 -15.88 -0.02 -2.62
C ASN A 188 -16.22 1.42 -3.05
N LYS A 189 -15.30 2.37 -2.92
CA LYS A 189 -15.57 3.77 -3.26
C LYS A 189 -14.31 4.55 -3.63
N LEU A 190 -14.32 5.17 -4.81
CA LEU A 190 -13.38 6.22 -5.22
C LEU A 190 -14.17 7.52 -5.41
N GLU A 191 -13.67 8.61 -4.84
CA GLU A 191 -14.37 9.90 -4.84
C GLU A 191 -13.38 11.03 -5.06
N ALA A 192 -13.39 11.64 -6.24
CA ALA A 192 -12.61 12.81 -6.61
C ALA A 192 -13.56 14.00 -6.77
N ARG A 193 -13.33 15.10 -6.05
CA ARG A 193 -14.18 16.30 -6.11
C ARG A 193 -13.33 17.54 -6.17
N ASP A 194 -13.89 18.58 -6.79
CA ASP A 194 -13.33 19.91 -6.87
C ASP A 194 -12.06 19.98 -7.72
N LYS A 195 -12.01 21.00 -8.59
CA LYS A 195 -10.87 21.40 -9.43
C LYS A 195 -10.03 20.21 -9.92
N THR A 196 -8.73 20.16 -9.61
CA THR A 196 -7.75 19.19 -10.12
C THR A 196 -7.53 18.06 -9.12
N SER A 197 -8.61 17.36 -8.76
CA SER A 197 -8.55 16.18 -7.90
C SER A 197 -8.45 14.89 -8.73
N ALA A 198 -7.46 14.05 -8.42
CA ALA A 198 -7.20 12.83 -9.16
C ALA A 198 -7.08 11.60 -8.26
N ILE A 199 -7.67 10.49 -8.68
CA ILE A 199 -7.48 9.19 -8.05
C ILE A 199 -7.06 8.17 -9.09
N ALA A 200 -5.97 7.46 -8.85
CA ALA A 200 -5.54 6.31 -9.62
C ALA A 200 -5.45 5.08 -8.71
N ALA A 201 -6.09 3.98 -9.12
CA ALA A 201 -5.96 2.68 -8.48
C ALA A 201 -5.54 1.65 -9.53
N THR A 202 -4.29 1.19 -9.45
CA THR A 202 -3.66 0.40 -10.51
C THR A 202 -3.22 -0.95 -9.97
N TRP A 203 -3.54 -2.01 -10.72
CA TRP A 203 -3.02 -3.35 -10.48
C TRP A 203 -2.30 -3.85 -11.72
N CYS A 204 -0.98 -3.98 -11.61
CA CYS A 204 -0.13 -4.48 -12.68
C CYS A 204 0.37 -5.88 -12.37
N GLN A 205 0.21 -6.77 -13.35
CA GLN A 205 0.69 -8.14 -13.34
C GLN A 205 1.77 -8.32 -14.38
N GLY A 206 2.96 -8.78 -13.97
CA GLY A 206 4.05 -9.13 -14.86
C GLY A 206 3.77 -10.39 -15.67
N PRO A 207 4.70 -10.77 -16.58
CA PRO A 207 4.50 -11.90 -17.46
C PRO A 207 4.57 -13.26 -16.74
N GLY A 208 3.98 -14.28 -17.35
CA GLY A 208 4.10 -15.67 -16.89
C GLY A 208 3.42 -15.97 -15.55
N ILE A 209 2.40 -15.18 -15.17
CA ILE A 209 1.61 -15.44 -13.96
C ILE A 209 0.57 -16.53 -14.24
N LYS A 210 0.49 -17.52 -13.35
CA LYS A 210 -0.59 -18.52 -13.33
C LYS A 210 -1.60 -18.15 -12.26
N GLN A 211 -2.87 -18.00 -12.62
CA GLN A 211 -3.94 -17.54 -11.73
C GLN A 211 -5.06 -18.57 -11.71
N ALA A 212 -5.48 -18.93 -10.50
CA ALA A 212 -6.78 -19.54 -10.26
C ALA A 212 -7.91 -18.49 -10.48
N PRO A 213 -9.18 -18.90 -10.42
CA PRO A 213 -10.34 -18.01 -10.38
C PRO A 213 -10.15 -16.78 -9.50
N HIS A 214 -10.59 -15.61 -9.98
CA HIS A 214 -10.47 -14.35 -9.25
C HIS A 214 -11.52 -13.35 -9.68
N ASP A 215 -12.06 -12.60 -8.73
CA ASP A 215 -13.00 -11.52 -9.03
C ASP A 215 -12.37 -10.13 -8.91
N LYS A 216 -12.83 -9.25 -9.80
CA LYS A 216 -12.51 -7.82 -9.77
C LYS A 216 -13.81 -7.05 -9.66
N ARG A 217 -13.94 -6.26 -8.59
CA ARG A 217 -15.16 -5.51 -8.32
C ARG A 217 -14.88 -4.05 -7.96
N ILE A 218 -15.59 -3.15 -8.63
CA ILE A 218 -15.64 -1.73 -8.30
C ILE A 218 -17.11 -1.37 -8.04
N ASN A 219 -17.43 -0.92 -6.83
CA ASN A 219 -18.81 -0.62 -6.46
C ASN A 219 -19.21 0.81 -6.82
N LYS A 220 -18.30 1.79 -6.70
CA LYS A 220 -18.65 3.19 -6.84
C LYS A 220 -17.46 4.06 -7.24
N LEU A 221 -17.64 4.82 -8.31
CA LEU A 221 -16.73 5.84 -8.81
C LEU A 221 -17.50 7.16 -8.90
N GLU A 222 -17.00 8.21 -8.25
CA GLU A 222 -17.61 9.54 -8.30
C GLU A 222 -16.52 10.58 -8.58
N ALA A 223 -16.41 11.02 -9.83
CA ALA A 223 -15.68 12.24 -10.19
C ALA A 223 -16.69 13.38 -10.31
N ARG A 224 -16.49 14.47 -9.58
CA ARG A 224 -17.30 15.69 -9.68
C ARG A 224 -16.41 16.84 -10.13
N ASP A 225 -16.96 17.70 -10.98
CA ASP A 225 -16.30 18.84 -11.63
C ASP A 225 -15.44 18.47 -12.86
N LYS A 226 -15.30 19.43 -13.79
CA LYS A 226 -14.74 19.20 -15.14
C LYS A 226 -13.29 18.69 -15.17
N THR A 227 -12.54 18.88 -14.09
CA THR A 227 -11.10 18.58 -14.01
C THR A 227 -10.76 17.48 -13.00
N SER A 228 -11.78 16.85 -12.40
CA SER A 228 -11.59 15.70 -11.53
C SER A 228 -11.49 14.41 -12.33
N ALA A 229 -10.54 13.55 -11.98
CA ALA A 229 -10.29 12.30 -12.70
C ALA A 229 -10.22 11.11 -11.75
N ILE A 230 -10.81 9.99 -12.18
CA ILE A 230 -10.64 8.70 -11.52
C ILE A 230 -10.26 7.65 -12.56
N ALA A 231 -9.17 6.95 -12.30
CA ALA A 231 -8.73 5.81 -13.08
C ALA A 231 -8.63 4.56 -12.18
N ALA A 232 -9.22 3.46 -12.63
CA ALA A 232 -9.03 2.15 -12.02
C ALA A 232 -8.54 1.20 -13.11
N THR A 233 -7.27 0.81 -13.04
CA THR A 233 -6.58 0.14 -14.14
C THR A 233 -6.12 -1.26 -13.73
N TRP A 234 -6.34 -2.22 -14.61
CA TRP A 234 -5.88 -3.60 -14.45
C TRP A 234 -4.97 -3.95 -15.63
N CYS A 235 -3.65 -3.98 -15.40
CA CYS A 235 -2.68 -4.32 -16.43
C CYS A 235 -2.25 -5.79 -16.31
N GLN A 236 -2.21 -6.48 -17.44
CA GLN A 236 -1.83 -7.89 -17.54
C GLN A 236 -0.67 -8.04 -18.53
N GLY A 237 0.44 -8.60 -18.05
CA GLY A 237 1.58 -8.95 -18.87
C GLY A 237 1.33 -10.18 -19.75
N PRO A 238 2.18 -10.45 -20.74
CA PRO A 238 2.02 -11.59 -21.64
C PRO A 238 2.18 -12.93 -20.90
N GLY A 239 1.55 -13.98 -21.46
CA GLY A 239 1.68 -15.35 -20.94
C GLY A 239 0.98 -15.61 -19.61
N ILE A 240 -0.02 -14.81 -19.24
CA ILE A 240 -0.90 -15.11 -18.10
C ILE A 240 -1.83 -16.27 -18.46
N LYS A 241 -1.90 -17.27 -17.58
CA LYS A 241 -2.84 -18.39 -17.69
C LYS A 241 -3.88 -18.30 -16.58
N GLN A 242 -5.16 -18.20 -16.94
CA GLN A 242 -6.29 -18.20 -16.02
C GLN A 242 -6.89 -19.61 -15.97
N GLY A 243 -7.20 -20.13 -14.77
CA GLY A 243 -8.00 -21.34 -14.62
C GLY A 243 -9.44 -21.11 -15.09
N SER A 244 -10.08 -22.13 -15.67
CA SER A 244 -11.49 -22.04 -16.06
C SER A 244 -12.38 -21.85 -14.82
N HIS A 245 -13.39 -20.98 -14.95
CA HIS A 245 -14.56 -21.04 -14.09
C HIS A 245 -15.43 -22.17 -14.64
N ASP A 246 -15.33 -23.36 -14.06
CA ASP A 246 -16.33 -24.40 -14.32
C ASP A 246 -17.63 -23.92 -13.64
N LYS A 247 -18.65 -23.68 -14.47
CA LYS A 247 -20.00 -23.26 -14.05
C LYS A 247 -20.74 -24.38 -13.34
#